data_AF-A0A975EF30-F1
#
_entry.id   AF-A0A975EF30-F1
#
_cell.length_a   1.000
_cell.length_b   1.000
_cell.length_c   1.000
_cell.angle_alpha   90.00
_cell.angle_beta   90.00
_cell.angle_gamma   90.00
#
_symmetry.space_group_name_H-M   'P 1'
#
loop_
_entity.id
_entity.type
_entity.pdbx_description
1 polymer ?
#
loop_
_entity_poly.entity_id
_entity_poly.type
_entity_poly.pdbx_seq_one_letter_code
_entity_poly.pdbx_strand_id
1 'polypeptide(L)'
;MNHLILPLSILGGLVAQADVLTSTQRFFGLGGQVPNYSGEDGQTKASALDQAPYSPADSDLGVQEILVERPDREPVIFDFHRSVMFTDTAPSGNPATDRSSWVFGSSAAAAWRPHISRGWFADLGAGVDILRYDRTNAVDFENFTARLGVFRIFPELDDTILFTRLEFQRITSTSLSEGDYNAQRIRTGLQKVLWSMPRHQLVGTVSGAYEWSARPEALMRNEYAAELAYSYSITDSIYTVLSARASRFNFDQFGRDDWTYRMAAELVWQFTERLSANASLSFDKNQSDTFGNFNEYEAWSGGLGIGMQLTF
;
A
#
# COMPACT_ATOMS: atom_id res chain seq x y z
N MET A 1 -36.17 1.52 5.94
CA MET A 1 -34.78 1.95 6.17
C MET A 1 -34.55 3.14 5.26
N ASN A 2 -34.30 4.32 5.82
CA ASN A 2 -34.02 5.51 5.02
C ASN A 2 -32.55 5.44 4.58
N HIS A 3 -32.33 5.21 3.30
CA HIS A 3 -31.00 5.26 2.69
C HIS A 3 -30.51 6.71 2.74
N LEU A 4 -29.41 6.95 3.45
CA LEU A 4 -28.74 8.25 3.41
C LEU A 4 -27.95 8.29 2.10
N ILE A 5 -28.54 8.85 1.04
CA ILE A 5 -27.78 9.17 -0.17
C ILE A 5 -26.80 10.27 0.24
N LEU A 6 -25.51 9.91 0.35
CA LEU A 6 -24.48 10.91 0.62
C LEU A 6 -24.42 11.88 -0.57
N PRO A 7 -24.42 13.20 -0.34
CA PRO A 7 -24.20 14.16 -1.40
C PRO A 7 -22.85 13.88 -2.08
N LEU A 8 -22.80 14.09 -3.39
CA LEU A 8 -21.63 13.77 -4.23
C LEU A 8 -20.33 14.42 -3.72
N SER A 9 -20.41 15.58 -3.06
CA SER A 9 -19.28 16.25 -2.41
C SER A 9 -18.71 15.45 -1.25
N ILE A 10 -19.55 14.89 -0.38
CA ILE A 10 -19.12 14.03 0.73
C ILE A 10 -18.54 12.74 0.18
N LEU A 11 -19.18 12.15 -0.84
CA LEU A 11 -18.67 10.94 -1.48
C LEU A 11 -17.30 11.18 -2.14
N GLY A 12 -17.11 12.31 -2.82
CA GLY A 12 -15.81 12.68 -3.39
C GLY A 12 -14.71 12.85 -2.33
N GLY A 13 -15.03 13.49 -1.19
CA GLY A 13 -14.12 13.59 -0.06
C GLY A 13 -13.79 12.24 0.57
N LEU A 14 -14.77 11.37 0.74
CA LEU A 14 -14.58 9.99 1.22
C LEU A 14 -13.71 9.18 0.29
N VAL A 15 -13.90 9.29 -1.03
CA VAL A 15 -13.08 8.57 -2.02
C VAL A 15 -11.63 9.07 -1.99
N ALA A 16 -11.40 10.38 -1.89
CA ALA A 16 -10.06 10.94 -1.74
C ALA A 16 -9.39 10.47 -0.44
N GLN A 17 -10.12 10.48 0.68
CA GLN A 17 -9.61 9.97 1.96
C GLN A 17 -9.39 8.46 1.95
N ALA A 18 -10.24 7.68 1.29
CA ALA A 18 -10.06 6.25 1.15
C ALA A 18 -8.80 5.96 0.36
N ASP A 19 -8.60 6.58 -0.80
CA ASP A 19 -7.35 6.46 -1.56
C ASP A 19 -6.15 6.84 -0.71
N VAL A 20 -6.31 7.84 0.16
CA VAL A 20 -5.26 8.30 1.06
C VAL A 20 -4.95 7.30 2.17
N LEU A 21 -5.92 7.01 3.04
CA LEU A 21 -5.73 6.15 4.21
C LEU A 21 -5.38 4.71 3.82
N THR A 22 -5.90 4.22 2.70
CA THR A 22 -5.64 2.85 2.23
C THR A 22 -4.27 2.73 1.57
N SER A 23 -3.76 3.77 0.93
CA SER A 23 -2.37 3.77 0.44
C SER A 23 -1.37 3.81 1.59
N THR A 24 -1.71 4.44 2.72
CA THR A 24 -0.94 4.34 3.97
C THR A 24 -0.90 2.89 4.47
N GLN A 25 -2.04 2.18 4.51
CA GLN A 25 -2.07 0.76 4.88
C GLN A 25 -1.34 -0.17 3.89
N ARG A 26 -1.39 0.12 2.58
CA ARG A 26 -0.68 -0.67 1.55
C ARG A 26 0.84 -0.54 1.63
N PHE A 27 1.32 0.63 2.05
CA PHE A 27 2.73 0.87 2.35
C PHE A 27 3.22 -0.06 3.48
N PHE A 28 2.32 -0.42 4.40
CA PHE A 28 2.60 -1.16 5.62
C PHE A 28 2.38 -2.68 5.53
N GLY A 29 1.86 -3.20 4.41
CA GLY A 29 1.46 -4.62 4.32
C GLY A 29 1.83 -5.39 3.04
N LEU A 30 1.87 -4.78 1.84
CA LEU A 30 2.03 -5.57 0.61
C LEU A 30 2.74 -4.85 -0.55
N GLY A 31 3.00 -3.54 -0.42
CA GLY A 31 3.49 -2.71 -1.54
C GLY A 31 5.01 -2.50 -1.61
N GLY A 32 5.73 -2.61 -0.48
CA GLY A 32 7.14 -2.21 -0.38
C GLY A 32 8.15 -3.35 -0.50
N GLN A 33 7.77 -4.57 -0.12
CA GLN A 33 8.60 -5.73 -0.40
C GLN A 33 8.35 -6.18 -1.84
N VAL A 34 9.25 -5.76 -2.74
CA VAL A 34 9.67 -6.69 -3.78
C VAL A 34 9.95 -7.99 -3.04
N PRO A 35 9.30 -9.12 -3.36
CA PRO A 35 9.68 -10.38 -2.74
C PRO A 35 11.19 -10.45 -2.84
N ASN A 36 11.86 -10.59 -1.71
CA ASN A 36 13.31 -10.66 -1.71
C ASN A 36 13.64 -11.98 -2.40
N TYR A 37 13.80 -11.92 -3.72
CA TYR A 37 14.24 -13.03 -4.54
C TYR A 37 15.77 -13.15 -4.47
N SER A 38 16.45 -12.26 -3.72
CA SER A 38 17.81 -12.53 -3.27
C SER A 38 17.73 -13.69 -2.28
N GLY A 39 18.55 -14.71 -2.48
CA GLY A 39 18.56 -15.92 -1.66
C GLY A 39 19.06 -15.72 -0.22
N GLU A 40 18.91 -14.52 0.35
CA GLU A 40 19.43 -14.16 1.67
C GLU A 40 18.48 -14.53 2.82
N ASP A 41 17.15 -14.58 2.59
CA ASP A 41 16.17 -14.93 3.62
C ASP A 41 15.97 -16.46 3.81
N GLY A 42 16.86 -17.26 3.21
CA GLY A 42 16.85 -18.72 3.28
C GLY A 42 17.67 -19.34 4.42
N GLN A 43 18.19 -18.55 5.37
CA GLN A 43 18.94 -19.09 6.53
C GLN A 43 18.01 -19.73 7.58
N THR A 44 17.25 -20.72 7.16
CA THR A 44 16.64 -21.69 8.07
C THR A 44 17.80 -22.47 8.71
N LYS A 45 17.85 -22.51 10.04
CA LYS A 45 18.90 -23.16 10.86
C LYS A 45 19.51 -24.39 10.16
N ALA A 46 20.72 -24.21 9.63
CA ALA A 46 21.51 -25.26 9.01
C ALA A 46 21.58 -26.47 9.95
N SER A 47 20.99 -27.59 9.52
CA SER A 47 21.29 -28.86 10.15
C SER A 47 22.65 -29.33 9.60
N ALA A 48 23.35 -30.18 10.35
CA ALA A 48 24.71 -30.66 10.01
C ALA A 48 24.80 -31.47 8.69
N LEU A 49 23.74 -31.48 7.89
CA LEU A 49 23.61 -32.07 6.55
C LEU A 49 23.65 -31.02 5.43
N ASP A 50 23.64 -29.71 5.73
CA ASP A 50 23.55 -28.61 4.74
C ASP A 50 24.91 -28.03 4.31
N GLN A 51 26.02 -28.69 4.68
CA GLN A 51 27.37 -28.27 4.30
C GLN A 51 27.85 -29.07 3.08
N ALA A 52 28.50 -28.39 2.14
CA ALA A 52 29.14 -29.07 1.02
C ALA A 52 30.17 -30.09 1.55
N PRO A 53 30.35 -31.25 0.89
CA PRO A 53 31.37 -32.22 1.28
C PRO A 53 32.75 -31.56 1.28
N TYR A 54 33.53 -31.83 2.34
CA TYR A 54 34.86 -31.24 2.49
C TYR A 54 35.69 -31.39 1.22
N SER A 55 36.11 -30.26 0.67
CA SER A 55 37.06 -30.19 -0.43
C SER A 55 38.40 -29.65 0.07
N PRO A 56 39.55 -30.10 -0.49
CA PRO A 56 40.86 -29.56 -0.13
C PRO A 56 41.01 -28.06 -0.39
N ALA A 57 40.10 -27.44 -1.15
CA ALA A 57 40.08 -26.01 -1.44
C ALA A 57 39.25 -25.19 -0.43
N ASP A 58 38.56 -25.83 0.52
CA ASP A 58 37.70 -25.14 1.50
C ASP A 58 38.51 -24.28 2.48
N SER A 59 39.81 -24.55 2.65
CA SER A 59 40.72 -23.69 3.43
C SER A 59 40.93 -22.31 2.80
N ASP A 60 40.73 -22.19 1.49
CA ASP A 60 40.92 -20.94 0.73
C ASP A 60 39.58 -20.24 0.44
N LEU A 61 38.47 -20.99 0.44
CA LEU A 61 37.14 -20.51 0.02
C LEU A 61 36.14 -20.30 1.17
N GLY A 62 36.47 -20.73 2.39
CA GLY A 62 35.53 -20.71 3.52
C GLY A 62 34.51 -21.84 3.46
N VAL A 63 33.61 -21.90 4.45
CA VAL A 63 32.55 -22.92 4.52
C VAL A 63 31.57 -22.69 3.37
N GLN A 64 31.45 -23.68 2.47
CA GLN A 64 30.47 -23.65 1.38
C GLN A 64 29.12 -24.19 1.90
N GLU A 65 28.12 -23.32 1.94
CA GLU A 65 26.73 -23.69 2.24
C GLU A 65 26.02 -24.17 0.96
N ILE A 66 25.25 -25.25 1.07
CA ILE A 66 24.42 -25.73 -0.04
C ILE A 66 23.21 -24.79 -0.16
N LEU A 67 23.01 -24.20 -1.34
CA LEU A 67 21.78 -23.48 -1.66
C LEU A 67 20.59 -24.45 -1.57
N VAL A 68 19.78 -24.30 -0.53
CA VAL A 68 18.55 -25.07 -0.33
C VAL A 68 17.54 -24.72 -1.42
N GLU A 69 16.84 -25.74 -1.90
CA GLU A 69 15.88 -25.67 -2.99
C GLU A 69 14.79 -24.62 -2.71
N ARG A 70 14.54 -23.75 -3.69
CA ARG A 70 13.42 -22.80 -3.67
C ARG A 70 12.11 -23.59 -3.46
N PRO A 71 11.14 -23.11 -2.66
CA PRO A 71 9.85 -23.78 -2.57
C PRO A 71 9.27 -24.00 -3.97
N ASP A 72 8.75 -25.21 -4.22
CA ASP A 72 8.16 -25.63 -5.52
C ASP A 72 7.07 -24.66 -6.03
N ARG A 73 6.55 -23.81 -5.16
CA ARG A 73 5.49 -22.84 -5.45
C ARG A 73 5.81 -21.50 -4.80
N GLU A 74 5.68 -20.43 -5.59
CA GLU A 74 5.77 -19.07 -5.08
C GLU A 74 4.63 -18.84 -4.07
N PRO A 75 4.94 -18.32 -2.87
CA PRO A 75 4.01 -18.37 -1.76
C PRO A 75 2.85 -17.39 -1.92
N VAL A 76 1.73 -17.73 -1.30
CA VAL A 76 0.61 -16.80 -1.09
C VAL A 76 0.81 -16.11 0.25
N ILE A 77 0.80 -14.78 0.22
CA ILE A 77 0.94 -13.94 1.41
C ILE A 77 -0.44 -13.46 1.84
N PHE A 78 -0.75 -13.60 3.12
CA PHE A 78 -1.94 -13.04 3.75
C PHE A 78 -1.53 -12.09 4.87
N ASP A 79 -2.14 -10.92 4.88
CA ASP A 79 -1.86 -9.86 5.85
C ASP A 79 -3.13 -9.48 6.58
N PHE A 80 -3.03 -9.31 7.89
CA PHE A 80 -4.09 -8.82 8.75
C PHE A 80 -3.55 -7.69 9.61
N HIS A 81 -4.26 -6.57 9.66
CA HIS A 81 -3.85 -5.43 10.47
C HIS A 81 -5.01 -4.82 11.23
N ARG A 82 -4.70 -4.29 12.40
CA ARG A 82 -5.61 -3.56 13.28
C ARG A 82 -4.90 -2.32 13.78
N SER A 83 -5.57 -1.18 13.74
CA SER A 83 -5.01 0.08 14.23
C SER A 83 -6.00 0.95 14.96
N VAL A 84 -5.45 1.85 15.78
CA VAL A 84 -6.15 2.98 16.36
C VAL A 84 -5.36 4.23 16.00
N MET A 85 -6.02 5.16 15.33
CA MET A 85 -5.41 6.38 14.83
C MET A 85 -6.23 7.59 15.29
N PHE A 86 -5.55 8.68 15.59
CA PHE A 86 -6.15 9.99 15.73
C PHE A 86 -5.92 10.76 14.44
N THR A 87 -6.96 11.41 13.93
CA THR A 87 -6.85 12.39 12.85
C THR A 87 -7.40 13.73 13.31
N ASP A 88 -6.78 14.82 12.87
CA ASP A 88 -7.27 16.17 13.11
C ASP A 88 -8.32 16.64 12.08
N THR A 89 -8.59 15.82 11.06
CA THR A 89 -9.52 16.08 9.96
C THR A 89 -10.33 14.83 9.60
N ALA A 90 -11.50 14.68 10.22
CA ALA A 90 -12.49 13.68 9.85
C ALA A 90 -13.29 14.16 8.63
N PRO A 91 -13.68 13.27 7.70
CA PRO A 91 -14.61 13.65 6.64
C PRO A 91 -15.91 14.13 7.27
N SER A 92 -16.44 15.27 6.82
CA SER A 92 -17.74 15.77 7.27
C SER A 92 -18.43 16.57 6.18
N GLY A 93 -19.75 16.58 6.19
CA GLY A 93 -20.56 17.44 5.31
C GLY A 93 -20.45 18.93 5.66
N ASN A 94 -19.86 19.25 6.81
CA ASN A 94 -19.57 20.60 7.25
C ASN A 94 -18.14 20.67 7.85
N PRO A 95 -17.12 20.97 7.02
CA PRO A 95 -15.72 21.03 7.48
C PRO A 95 -15.46 22.05 8.59
N ALA A 96 -16.43 22.91 8.92
CA ALA A 96 -16.32 23.84 10.04
C ALA A 96 -16.57 23.18 11.42
N THR A 97 -17.29 22.06 11.51
CA THR A 97 -17.81 21.55 12.79
C THR A 97 -17.18 20.25 13.29
N ASP A 98 -16.72 19.36 12.41
CA ASP A 98 -16.09 18.10 12.81
C ASP A 98 -14.65 18.04 12.31
N ARG A 99 -13.73 18.44 13.17
CA ARG A 99 -12.29 18.49 12.85
C ARG A 99 -11.62 17.19 13.24
N SER A 100 -11.48 16.87 14.52
CA SER A 100 -10.75 15.65 14.92
C SER A 100 -11.63 14.42 15.12
N SER A 101 -11.07 13.22 14.93
CA SER A 101 -11.71 11.96 15.33
C SER A 101 -10.67 10.89 15.63
N TRP A 102 -11.04 9.96 16.52
CA TRP A 102 -10.40 8.66 16.57
C TRP A 102 -10.94 7.79 15.43
N VAL A 103 -10.07 6.96 14.88
CA VAL A 103 -10.32 6.07 13.75
C VAL A 103 -9.81 4.68 14.12
N PHE A 104 -10.72 3.71 14.08
CA PHE A 104 -10.42 2.31 14.28
C PHE A 104 -10.27 1.64 12.91
N GLY A 105 -9.04 1.22 12.61
CA GLY A 105 -8.67 0.63 11.33
C GLY A 105 -8.59 -0.89 11.42
N SER A 106 -9.03 -1.56 10.37
CA SER A 106 -9.02 -3.00 10.24
C SER A 106 -8.77 -3.34 8.79
N SER A 107 -7.69 -4.07 8.48
CA SER A 107 -7.45 -4.52 7.12
C SER A 107 -7.12 -5.99 7.03
N ALA A 108 -7.45 -6.58 5.88
CA ALA A 108 -7.05 -7.91 5.51
C ALA A 108 -6.72 -7.92 4.02
N ALA A 109 -5.61 -8.54 3.63
CA ALA A 109 -5.21 -8.62 2.24
C ALA A 109 -4.55 -9.95 1.92
N ALA A 110 -4.58 -10.32 0.64
CA ALA A 110 -3.89 -11.47 0.10
C ALA A 110 -3.19 -11.10 -1.20
N ALA A 111 -1.99 -11.63 -1.42
CA ALA A 111 -1.23 -11.44 -2.64
C ALA A 111 -0.54 -12.72 -3.09
N TRP A 112 -0.44 -12.88 -4.41
CA TRP A 112 0.29 -13.97 -5.03
C TRP A 112 1.02 -13.45 -6.27
N ARG A 113 2.33 -13.74 -6.36
CA ARG A 113 3.22 -13.19 -7.41
C ARG A 113 4.04 -14.29 -8.11
N PRO A 114 3.39 -15.24 -8.79
CA PRO A 114 4.12 -16.34 -9.40
C PRO A 114 5.02 -15.86 -10.54
N HIS A 115 6.23 -16.44 -10.61
CA HIS A 115 7.12 -16.25 -11.75
C HIS A 115 6.51 -16.88 -13.01
N ILE A 116 6.51 -16.13 -14.12
CA ILE A 116 6.00 -16.57 -15.42
C ILE A 116 7.17 -17.03 -16.29
N SER A 117 8.03 -16.10 -16.71
CA SER A 117 9.23 -16.38 -17.53
C SER A 117 10.10 -15.13 -17.71
N ARG A 118 11.42 -15.28 -17.89
CA ARG A 118 12.33 -14.19 -18.34
C ARG A 118 12.17 -12.88 -17.56
N GLY A 119 12.09 -12.97 -16.24
CA GLY A 119 11.93 -11.81 -15.36
C GLY A 119 10.50 -11.23 -15.30
N TRP A 120 9.53 -11.86 -15.98
CA TRP A 120 8.10 -11.56 -15.83
C TRP A 120 7.48 -12.34 -14.69
N PHE A 121 6.62 -11.66 -13.95
CA PHE A 121 5.86 -12.18 -12.83
C PHE A 121 4.40 -11.76 -12.97
N ALA A 122 3.48 -12.62 -12.54
CA ALA A 122 2.09 -12.21 -12.36
C ALA A 122 1.97 -11.40 -11.07
N ASP A 123 0.94 -10.56 -11.00
CA ASP A 123 0.63 -9.77 -9.82
C ASP A 123 -0.85 -9.87 -9.50
N LEU A 124 -1.17 -10.71 -8.54
CA LEU A 124 -2.53 -10.96 -8.08
C LEU A 124 -2.65 -10.46 -6.66
N GLY A 125 -3.77 -9.80 -6.35
CA GLY A 125 -4.08 -9.50 -4.97
C GLY A 125 -5.48 -8.97 -4.77
N ALA A 126 -5.96 -9.09 -3.54
CA ALA A 126 -7.19 -8.48 -3.10
C ALA A 126 -7.03 -8.05 -1.64
N GLY A 127 -7.75 -7.02 -1.24
CA GLY A 127 -7.74 -6.52 0.12
C GLY A 127 -9.02 -5.81 0.48
N VAL A 128 -9.29 -5.76 1.77
CA VAL A 128 -10.37 -5.00 2.35
C VAL A 128 -9.82 -4.17 3.51
N ASP A 129 -10.13 -2.89 3.49
CA ASP A 129 -9.88 -1.97 4.58
C ASP A 129 -11.22 -1.54 5.16
N ILE A 130 -11.33 -1.51 6.48
CA ILE A 130 -12.53 -1.17 7.24
C ILE A 130 -12.12 -0.08 8.22
N LEU A 131 -12.65 1.13 8.04
CA LEU A 131 -12.37 2.28 8.88
C LEU A 131 -13.66 2.74 9.57
N ARG A 132 -13.57 2.95 10.88
CA ARG A 132 -14.68 3.37 11.73
C ARG A 132 -14.30 4.60 12.55
N TYR A 133 -15.08 5.65 12.47
CA TYR A 133 -14.86 6.92 13.16
C TYR A 133 -15.68 6.98 14.45
N ASP A 134 -15.04 7.36 15.56
CA ASP A 134 -15.70 7.44 16.88
C ASP A 134 -16.81 8.50 16.94
N ARG A 135 -16.62 9.65 16.27
CA ARG A 135 -17.54 10.80 16.38
C ARG A 135 -18.75 10.74 15.46
N THR A 136 -18.63 10.12 14.29
CA THR A 136 -19.71 10.05 13.32
C THR A 136 -19.59 8.81 12.45
N ASN A 137 -20.66 8.02 12.41
CA ASN A 137 -20.76 6.84 11.54
C ASN A 137 -21.13 7.20 10.09
N ALA A 138 -21.48 8.45 9.80
CA ALA A 138 -21.85 8.89 8.45
C ALA A 138 -20.69 8.82 7.44
N VAL A 139 -19.48 8.62 7.94
CA VAL A 139 -18.23 8.61 7.19
C VAL A 139 -17.39 7.36 7.47
N ASP A 140 -17.97 6.40 8.18
CA ASP A 140 -17.45 5.05 8.21
C ASP A 140 -17.38 4.54 6.78
N PHE A 141 -16.31 3.81 6.44
CA PHE A 141 -16.23 3.21 5.12
C PHE A 141 -15.49 1.88 5.12
N GLU A 142 -15.75 1.11 4.08
CA GLU A 142 -15.03 -0.10 3.74
C GLU A 142 -14.52 0.07 2.32
N ASN A 143 -13.23 -0.22 2.10
CA ASN A 143 -12.58 -0.13 0.81
C ASN A 143 -12.14 -1.53 0.40
N PHE A 144 -12.88 -2.14 -0.51
CA PHE A 144 -12.47 -3.38 -1.16
C PHE A 144 -11.65 -3.05 -2.40
N THR A 145 -10.52 -3.71 -2.56
CA THR A 145 -9.66 -3.56 -3.72
C THR A 145 -9.23 -4.91 -4.25
N ALA A 146 -9.15 -5.03 -5.57
CA ALA A 146 -8.63 -6.20 -6.25
C ALA A 146 -7.70 -5.77 -7.39
N ARG A 147 -6.65 -6.55 -7.63
CA ARG A 147 -5.68 -6.27 -8.67
C ARG A 147 -5.26 -7.55 -9.40
N LEU A 148 -5.11 -7.42 -10.70
CA LEU A 148 -4.62 -8.44 -11.61
C LEU A 148 -3.67 -7.78 -12.60
N GLY A 149 -2.43 -8.23 -12.67
CA GLY A 149 -1.45 -7.62 -13.54
C GLY A 149 -0.22 -8.46 -13.77
N VAL A 150 0.77 -7.80 -14.35
CA VAL A 150 2.10 -8.34 -14.58
C VAL A 150 3.15 -7.29 -14.23
N PHE A 151 4.32 -7.74 -13.83
CA PHE A 151 5.50 -6.89 -13.75
C PHE A 151 6.72 -7.60 -14.31
N ARG A 152 7.70 -6.80 -14.74
CA ARG A 152 8.98 -7.26 -15.20
C ARG A 152 10.10 -6.54 -14.48
N ILE A 153 11.08 -7.31 -14.03
CA ILE A 153 12.36 -6.80 -13.55
C ILE A 153 13.31 -6.70 -14.75
N PHE A 154 13.95 -5.55 -14.91
CA PHE A 154 14.94 -5.28 -15.96
C PHE A 154 16.33 -5.14 -15.34
N PRO A 155 17.13 -6.23 -15.30
CA PRO A 155 18.50 -6.18 -14.80
C PRO A 155 19.38 -5.19 -15.57
N GLU A 156 19.11 -4.99 -16.86
CA GLU A 156 19.86 -4.06 -17.72
C GLU A 156 19.61 -2.58 -17.37
N LEU A 157 18.64 -2.30 -16.50
CA LEU A 157 18.25 -0.96 -16.06
C LEU A 157 18.43 -0.78 -14.54
N ASP A 158 19.44 -1.43 -13.96
CA ASP A 158 19.69 -1.50 -12.51
C ASP A 158 18.44 -1.98 -11.76
N ASP A 159 17.95 -3.16 -12.15
CA ASP A 159 16.79 -3.84 -11.55
C ASP A 159 15.51 -2.97 -11.50
N THR A 160 15.32 -2.13 -12.51
CA THR A 160 14.08 -1.34 -12.64
C THR A 160 12.89 -2.27 -12.88
N ILE A 161 11.80 -2.02 -12.18
CA ILE A 161 10.54 -2.77 -12.30
C ILE A 161 9.57 -1.96 -13.15
N LEU A 162 9.06 -2.57 -14.22
CA LEU A 162 7.89 -2.09 -14.97
C LEU A 162 6.68 -2.91 -14.56
N PHE A 163 5.54 -2.28 -14.29
CA PHE A 163 4.31 -2.99 -13.97
C PHE A 163 3.11 -2.42 -14.71
N THR A 164 2.15 -3.29 -15.01
CA THR A 164 0.83 -2.95 -15.52
C THR A 164 -0.23 -3.80 -14.81
N ARG A 165 -1.29 -3.16 -14.33
CA ARG A 165 -2.33 -3.78 -13.49
C ARG A 165 -3.72 -3.31 -13.92
N LEU A 166 -4.67 -4.23 -13.91
CA LEU A 166 -6.10 -3.94 -13.81
C LEU A 166 -6.43 -3.85 -12.33
N GLU A 167 -7.03 -2.74 -11.91
CA GLU A 167 -7.41 -2.49 -10.53
C GLU A 167 -8.93 -2.28 -10.47
N PHE A 168 -9.56 -2.98 -9.53
CA PHE A 168 -10.95 -2.77 -9.13
C PHE A 168 -10.96 -2.20 -7.71
N GLN A 169 -11.77 -1.18 -7.49
CA GLN A 169 -12.02 -0.60 -6.18
C GLN A 169 -13.50 -0.46 -5.94
N ARG A 170 -13.93 -0.76 -4.73
CA ARG A 170 -15.27 -0.51 -4.25
C ARG A 170 -15.23 0.09 -2.85
N ILE A 171 -15.90 1.22 -2.68
CA ILE A 171 -16.07 1.88 -1.38
C ILE A 171 -17.54 1.80 -0.97
N THR A 172 -17.79 1.42 0.27
CA THR A 172 -19.11 1.29 0.90
C THR A 172 -19.12 2.07 2.22
N SER A 173 -20.19 2.79 2.55
CA SER A 173 -20.29 3.55 3.81
C SER A 173 -20.95 2.77 4.96
N THR A 174 -21.70 1.70 4.66
CA THR A 174 -22.53 1.00 5.65
C THR A 174 -22.63 -0.53 5.50
N SER A 175 -22.46 -1.09 4.31
CA SER A 175 -22.54 -2.54 4.08
C SER A 175 -21.68 -2.97 2.89
N LEU A 176 -21.02 -4.13 3.01
CA LEU A 176 -20.25 -4.79 1.93
C LEU A 176 -21.08 -5.10 0.66
N SER A 177 -22.42 -5.01 0.70
CA SER A 177 -23.30 -5.38 -0.41
C SER A 177 -23.66 -4.23 -1.36
N GLU A 178 -23.61 -2.97 -0.91
CA GLU A 178 -24.09 -1.81 -1.68
C GLU A 178 -22.95 -0.77 -1.80
N GLY A 179 -22.34 -0.69 -2.98
CA GLY A 179 -21.18 0.17 -3.24
C GLY A 179 -21.57 1.61 -3.55
N ASP A 180 -21.15 2.54 -2.70
CA ASP A 180 -21.29 3.99 -2.91
C ASP A 180 -20.36 4.49 -4.02
N TYR A 181 -19.17 3.88 -4.12
CA TYR A 181 -18.24 4.10 -5.24
C TYR A 181 -17.71 2.78 -5.76
N ASN A 182 -17.64 2.62 -7.08
CA ASN A 182 -17.03 1.48 -7.75
C ASN A 182 -16.21 1.97 -8.94
N ALA A 183 -14.95 1.57 -9.04
CA ALA A 183 -14.07 1.98 -10.13
C ALA A 183 -13.26 0.83 -10.69
N GLN A 184 -13.01 0.91 -12.00
CA GLN A 184 -12.11 0.02 -12.73
C GLN A 184 -11.08 0.87 -13.47
N ARG A 185 -9.79 0.58 -13.24
CA ARG A 185 -8.68 1.37 -13.79
C ARG A 185 -7.51 0.51 -14.23
N ILE A 186 -6.81 0.95 -15.27
CA ILE A 186 -5.54 0.37 -15.70
C ILE A 186 -4.43 1.22 -15.12
N ARG A 187 -3.57 0.66 -14.27
CA ARG A 187 -2.40 1.33 -13.73
C ARG A 187 -1.13 0.79 -14.38
N THR A 188 -0.29 1.69 -14.88
CA THR A 188 1.06 1.35 -15.38
C THR A 188 2.09 2.25 -14.70
N GLY A 189 3.25 1.71 -14.39
CA GLY A 189 4.30 2.48 -13.75
C GLY A 189 5.68 1.82 -13.75
N LEU A 190 6.63 2.60 -13.26
CA LEU A 190 8.03 2.21 -13.08
C LEU A 190 8.40 2.37 -11.61
N GLN A 191 9.17 1.43 -11.09
CA GLN A 191 9.76 1.48 -9.76
C GLN A 191 11.25 1.17 -9.86
N LYS A 192 12.09 1.96 -9.18
CA LYS A 192 13.55 1.79 -9.19
C LYS A 192 14.10 1.98 -7.78
N VAL A 193 15.04 1.12 -7.41
CA VAL A 193 15.88 1.34 -6.22
C VAL A 193 16.91 2.41 -6.60
N LEU A 194 16.77 3.61 -6.04
CA LEU A 194 17.63 4.75 -6.33
C LEU A 194 18.92 4.69 -5.51
N TRP A 195 18.85 4.10 -4.32
CA TRP A 195 19.98 3.94 -3.42
C TRP A 195 19.76 2.75 -2.50
N SER A 196 20.78 1.91 -2.29
CA SER A 196 20.75 0.76 -1.39
C SER A 196 22.09 0.58 -0.66
N MET A 197 22.03 0.41 0.65
CA MET A 197 23.13 0.07 1.56
C MET A 197 22.59 -0.90 2.63
N PRO A 198 23.42 -1.60 3.43
CA PRO A 198 22.98 -2.68 4.32
C PRO A 198 21.86 -2.36 5.33
N ARG A 199 21.56 -1.08 5.57
CA ARG A 199 20.46 -0.64 6.44
C ARG A 199 19.59 0.45 5.81
N HIS A 200 19.90 0.88 4.59
CA HIS A 200 19.28 2.03 3.96
C HIS A 200 18.79 1.62 2.58
N GLN A 201 17.54 1.95 2.28
CA GLN A 201 17.00 1.73 0.94
C GLN A 201 16.14 2.92 0.55
N LEU A 202 16.39 3.48 -0.63
CA LEU A 202 15.56 4.52 -1.24
C LEU A 202 14.98 3.96 -2.54
N VAL A 203 13.66 3.98 -2.64
CA VAL A 203 12.91 3.54 -3.80
C VAL A 203 12.13 4.72 -4.37
N GLY A 204 12.14 4.87 -5.68
CA GLY A 204 11.31 5.82 -6.41
C GLY A 204 10.33 5.12 -7.32
N THR A 205 9.10 5.61 -7.37
CA THR A 205 8.02 5.06 -8.19
C THR A 205 7.32 6.19 -8.94
N VAL A 206 7.02 5.96 -10.22
CA VAL A 206 6.14 6.82 -11.01
C VAL A 206 5.07 5.98 -11.67
N SER A 207 3.83 6.45 -11.70
CA SER A 207 2.71 5.70 -12.28
C SER A 207 1.62 6.59 -12.85
N GLY A 208 0.89 6.06 -13.82
CA GLY A 208 -0.38 6.59 -14.31
C GLY A 208 -1.47 5.54 -14.15
N ALA A 209 -2.64 5.95 -13.68
CA ALA A 209 -3.84 5.13 -13.62
C ALA A 209 -4.95 5.77 -14.47
N TYR A 210 -5.43 5.02 -15.46
CA TYR A 210 -6.52 5.44 -16.33
C TYR A 210 -7.81 4.73 -15.89
N GLU A 211 -8.79 5.49 -15.41
CA GLU A 211 -10.09 4.96 -14.97
C GLU A 211 -11.06 4.96 -16.15
N TRP A 212 -11.46 3.77 -16.60
CA TRP A 212 -12.35 3.65 -17.76
C TRP A 212 -13.82 3.49 -17.36
N SER A 213 -14.09 3.23 -16.08
CA SER A 213 -15.43 3.05 -15.56
C SER A 213 -15.47 3.41 -14.09
N ALA A 214 -16.36 4.33 -13.73
CA ALA A 214 -16.66 4.70 -12.35
C ALA A 214 -18.16 4.77 -12.12
N ARG A 215 -18.60 4.42 -10.92
CA ARG A 215 -19.96 4.69 -10.43
C ARG A 215 -19.86 5.31 -9.05
N PRO A 216 -20.37 6.53 -8.83
CA PRO A 216 -20.95 7.42 -9.84
C PRO A 216 -19.91 7.92 -10.86
N GLU A 217 -20.33 8.12 -12.11
CA GLU A 217 -19.45 8.57 -13.22
C GLU A 217 -18.81 9.94 -12.95
N ALA A 218 -19.46 10.77 -12.12
CA ALA A 218 -18.92 12.07 -11.73
C ALA A 218 -17.62 12.01 -10.91
N LEU A 219 -17.25 10.84 -10.39
CA LEU A 219 -16.00 10.61 -9.66
C LEU A 219 -14.92 9.92 -10.51
N MET A 220 -15.21 9.65 -11.79
CA MET A 220 -14.26 9.08 -12.74
C MET A 220 -13.08 10.03 -12.94
N ARG A 221 -11.87 9.50 -12.75
CA ARG A 221 -10.64 10.31 -12.77
C ARG A 221 -9.43 9.53 -13.21
N ASN A 222 -8.49 10.23 -13.83
CA ASN A 222 -7.16 9.72 -14.13
C ASN A 222 -6.18 10.18 -13.06
N GLU A 223 -5.28 9.30 -12.62
CA GLU A 223 -4.28 9.59 -11.59
C GLU A 223 -2.88 9.54 -12.19
N TYR A 224 -2.06 10.55 -11.91
CA TYR A 224 -0.62 10.53 -12.19
C TYR A 224 0.11 10.72 -10.87
N ALA A 225 0.96 9.78 -10.49
CA ALA A 225 1.60 9.80 -9.19
C ALA A 225 3.10 9.56 -9.26
N ALA A 226 3.82 10.26 -8.39
CA ALA A 226 5.22 10.05 -8.09
C ALA A 226 5.37 9.80 -6.58
N GLU A 227 6.22 8.84 -6.22
CA GLU A 227 6.43 8.42 -4.84
C GLU A 227 7.91 8.16 -4.58
N LEU A 228 8.36 8.55 -3.40
CA LEU A 228 9.66 8.21 -2.84
C LEU A 228 9.45 7.52 -1.50
N ALA A 229 10.15 6.41 -1.29
CA ALA A 229 10.10 5.63 -0.07
C ALA A 229 11.52 5.37 0.42
N TYR A 230 11.80 5.70 1.68
CA TYR A 230 13.08 5.49 2.32
C TYR A 230 12.91 4.59 3.54
N SER A 231 13.57 3.43 3.52
CA SER A 231 13.59 2.49 4.63
C SER A 231 14.92 2.55 5.36
N TYR A 232 14.88 2.51 6.69
CA TYR A 232 16.05 2.44 7.55
C TYR A 232 15.90 1.37 8.63
N SER A 233 16.75 0.35 8.60
CA SER A 233 16.80 -0.71 9.63
C SER A 233 17.61 -0.23 10.83
N ILE A 234 16.93 0.05 11.93
CA ILE A 234 17.55 0.51 13.19
C ILE A 234 18.23 -0.69 13.87
N THR A 235 17.50 -1.79 13.95
CA THR A 235 17.95 -3.11 14.40
C THR A 235 17.39 -4.18 13.45
N ASP A 236 17.69 -5.45 13.70
CA ASP A 236 17.16 -6.56 12.91
C ASP A 236 15.64 -6.76 13.10
N SER A 237 15.07 -6.17 14.15
CA SER A 237 13.65 -6.27 14.51
C SER A 237 12.92 -4.92 14.48
N ILE A 238 13.63 -3.81 14.31
CA ILE A 238 13.05 -2.47 14.31
C ILE A 238 13.54 -1.73 13.07
N TYR A 239 12.59 -1.27 12.26
CA TYR A 239 12.88 -0.47 11.09
C TYR A 239 11.91 0.69 10.98
N THR A 240 12.32 1.73 10.28
CA THR A 240 11.48 2.88 9.98
C THR A 240 11.33 3.02 8.48
N VAL A 241 10.17 3.52 8.06
CA VAL A 241 9.93 3.85 6.67
C VAL A 241 9.36 5.25 6.58
N LEU A 242 10.00 6.08 5.75
CA LEU A 242 9.56 7.43 5.41
C LEU A 242 9.07 7.42 3.96
N SER A 243 7.95 8.06 3.67
CA SER A 243 7.48 8.22 2.29
C SER A 243 6.95 9.60 2.00
N ALA A 244 7.07 9.97 0.73
CA ALA A 244 6.46 11.15 0.17
C ALA A 244 5.82 10.79 -1.17
N ARG A 245 4.56 11.16 -1.35
CA ARG A 245 3.80 10.93 -2.58
C ARG A 245 3.18 12.23 -3.06
N ALA A 246 3.30 12.50 -4.34
CA ALA A 246 2.54 13.54 -5.02
C ALA A 246 1.69 12.90 -6.10
N SER A 247 0.40 13.19 -6.13
CA SER A 247 -0.51 12.69 -7.14
C SER A 247 -1.38 13.80 -7.70
N ARG A 248 -1.60 13.76 -9.00
CA ARG A 248 -2.55 14.61 -9.71
C ARG A 248 -3.73 13.76 -10.16
N PHE A 249 -4.91 14.13 -9.73
CA PHE A 249 -6.16 13.55 -10.17
C PHE A 249 -6.83 14.50 -11.16
N ASN A 250 -7.09 14.01 -12.36
CA ASN A 250 -7.82 14.73 -13.39
C ASN A 250 -9.20 14.08 -13.54
N PHE A 251 -10.25 14.78 -13.12
CA PHE A 251 -11.62 14.28 -13.17
C PHE A 251 -12.23 14.57 -14.54
N ASP A 252 -12.82 13.53 -15.14
CA ASP A 252 -13.38 13.60 -16.49
C ASP A 252 -14.63 14.49 -16.54
N GLN A 253 -15.43 14.50 -15.46
CA GLN A 253 -16.58 15.38 -15.31
C GLN A 253 -16.22 16.66 -14.54
N PHE A 254 -16.80 17.78 -14.97
CA PHE A 254 -16.65 19.12 -14.37
C PHE A 254 -15.26 19.76 -14.47
N GLY A 255 -14.29 19.10 -15.13
CA GLY A 255 -12.96 19.67 -15.37
C GLY A 255 -12.15 19.91 -14.10
N ARG A 256 -12.44 19.17 -13.03
CA ARG A 256 -11.78 19.28 -11.74
C ARG A 256 -10.38 18.66 -11.79
N ASP A 257 -9.40 19.39 -11.27
CA ASP A 257 -8.03 18.94 -11.10
C ASP A 257 -7.62 19.05 -9.62
N ASP A 258 -7.19 17.92 -9.06
CA ASP A 258 -6.79 17.81 -7.68
C ASP A 258 -5.33 17.41 -7.57
N TRP A 259 -4.57 18.15 -6.77
CA TRP A 259 -3.23 17.79 -6.36
C TRP A 259 -3.24 17.31 -4.92
N THR A 260 -2.86 16.05 -4.74
CA THR A 260 -2.71 15.44 -3.43
C THR A 260 -1.23 15.24 -3.11
N TYR A 261 -0.83 15.63 -1.91
CA TYR A 261 0.50 15.41 -1.36
C TYR A 261 0.35 14.61 -0.07
N ARG A 262 1.16 13.56 0.07
CA ARG A 262 1.33 12.84 1.32
C ARG A 262 2.78 12.85 1.75
N MET A 263 3.00 12.99 3.05
CA MET A 263 4.21 12.53 3.73
C MET A 263 3.82 11.56 4.84
N ALA A 264 4.53 10.45 4.98
CA ALA A 264 4.31 9.49 6.05
C ALA A 264 5.63 9.03 6.67
N ALA A 265 5.58 8.73 7.96
CA ALA A 265 6.65 8.14 8.73
C ALA A 265 6.09 7.01 9.56
N GLU A 266 6.77 5.87 9.55
CA GLU A 266 6.38 4.71 10.33
C GLU A 266 7.59 4.13 11.04
N LEU A 267 7.39 3.67 12.27
CA LEU A 267 8.30 2.83 13.01
C LEU A 267 7.63 1.47 13.20
N VAL A 268 8.27 0.41 12.72
CA VAL A 268 7.79 -0.96 12.84
C VAL A 268 8.69 -1.74 13.78
N TRP A 269 8.09 -2.47 14.70
CA TRP A 269 8.72 -3.46 15.54
C TRP A 269 8.19 -4.85 15.18
N GLN A 270 9.05 -5.67 14.62
CA GLN A 270 8.80 -7.07 14.30
C GLN A 270 9.09 -7.94 15.54
N PHE A 271 8.03 -8.44 16.19
CA PHE A 271 8.18 -9.32 17.35
C PHE A 271 8.68 -10.71 16.97
N THR A 272 8.15 -11.21 15.85
CA THR A 272 8.43 -12.52 15.25
C THR A 272 8.30 -12.39 13.75
N GLU A 273 8.72 -13.36 12.96
CA GLU A 273 8.54 -13.36 11.49
C GLU A 273 7.10 -13.10 11.02
N ARG A 274 6.09 -13.32 11.87
CA ARG A 274 4.67 -13.22 11.52
C ARG A 274 3.91 -12.11 12.22
N LEU A 275 4.49 -11.47 13.23
CA LEU A 275 3.77 -10.54 14.11
C LEU A 275 4.57 -9.26 14.27
N SER A 276 3.92 -8.13 14.05
CA SER A 276 4.50 -6.80 14.17
C SER A 276 3.59 -5.84 14.95
N ALA A 277 4.20 -4.79 15.51
CA ALA A 277 3.51 -3.59 15.94
C ALA A 277 4.11 -2.40 15.21
N ASN A 278 3.29 -1.39 14.95
CA ASN A 278 3.74 -0.19 14.25
C ASN A 278 3.23 1.09 14.92
N ALA A 279 3.99 2.15 14.78
CA ALA A 279 3.59 3.52 15.09
C ALA A 279 3.72 4.35 13.82
N SER A 280 2.64 5.00 13.41
CA SER A 280 2.59 5.75 12.15
C SER A 280 2.22 7.21 12.39
N LEU A 281 2.81 8.11 11.60
CA LEU A 281 2.44 9.51 11.47
C LEU A 281 2.33 9.83 9.99
N SER A 282 1.30 10.58 9.61
CA SER A 282 1.06 10.99 8.23
C SER A 282 0.52 12.40 8.17
N PHE A 283 0.89 13.06 7.09
CA PHE A 283 0.43 14.37 6.69
C PHE A 283 -0.13 14.25 5.27
N ASP A 284 -1.38 14.66 5.10
CA ASP A 284 -2.07 14.64 3.82
C ASP A 284 -2.59 16.03 3.49
N LYS A 285 -2.37 16.45 2.25
CA LYS A 285 -2.86 17.72 1.73
C LYS A 285 -3.50 17.50 0.38
N ASN A 286 -4.71 17.98 0.19
CA ASN A 286 -5.36 18.03 -1.12
C ASN A 286 -5.66 19.49 -1.50
N GLN A 287 -5.26 19.85 -2.72
CA GLN A 287 -5.59 21.12 -3.34
C GLN A 287 -6.48 20.82 -4.53
N SER A 288 -7.67 21.40 -4.55
CA SER A 288 -8.67 21.18 -5.59
C SER A 288 -9.08 22.51 -6.18
N ASP A 289 -9.27 22.55 -7.49
CA ASP A 289 -9.81 23.72 -8.20
C ASP A 289 -11.34 23.85 -8.14
N THR A 290 -12.00 23.04 -7.30
CA THR A 290 -13.46 23.09 -7.13
C THR A 290 -13.96 24.39 -6.52
N PHE A 291 -15.10 24.87 -7.02
CA PHE A 291 -15.78 26.07 -6.52
C PHE A 291 -16.04 25.96 -5.01
N GLY A 292 -15.59 26.96 -4.25
CA GLY A 292 -15.81 27.04 -2.80
C GLY A 292 -14.86 26.18 -1.96
N ASN A 293 -13.81 25.60 -2.56
CA ASN A 293 -12.74 24.88 -1.89
C ASN A 293 -13.22 23.68 -1.03
N PHE A 294 -14.39 23.11 -1.35
CA PHE A 294 -15.00 22.04 -0.55
C PHE A 294 -14.18 20.74 -0.50
N ASN A 295 -13.28 20.53 -1.47
CA ASN A 295 -12.41 19.36 -1.53
C ASN A 295 -10.97 19.68 -1.12
N GLU A 296 -10.68 20.90 -0.68
CA GLU A 296 -9.38 21.22 -0.10
C GLU A 296 -9.34 20.73 1.34
N TYR A 297 -8.26 20.05 1.71
CA TYR A 297 -8.03 19.66 3.09
C TYR A 297 -6.54 19.54 3.39
N GLU A 298 -6.24 19.61 4.67
CA GLU A 298 -4.95 19.29 5.27
C GLU A 298 -5.24 18.46 6.51
N ALA A 299 -4.57 17.31 6.64
CA ALA A 299 -4.85 16.36 7.70
C ALA A 299 -3.55 15.81 8.27
N TRP A 300 -3.41 15.89 9.60
CA TRP A 300 -2.45 15.09 10.35
C TRP A 300 -3.15 13.88 10.94
N SER A 301 -2.57 12.71 10.71
CA SER A 301 -3.05 11.46 11.31
C SER A 301 -1.90 10.70 11.93
N GLY A 302 -2.09 10.21 13.16
CA GLY A 302 -1.08 9.46 13.89
C GLY A 302 -1.70 8.34 14.71
N GLY A 303 -1.02 7.20 14.83
CA GLY A 303 -1.61 6.05 15.50
C GLY A 303 -0.67 4.88 15.73
N LEU A 304 -1.24 3.83 16.29
CA LEU A 304 -0.59 2.57 16.58
C LEU A 304 -1.35 1.43 15.91
N GLY A 305 -0.64 0.37 15.54
CA GLY A 305 -1.25 -0.83 15.00
C GLY A 305 -0.49 -2.10 15.33
N ILE A 306 -1.15 -3.21 15.05
CA ILE A 306 -0.59 -4.56 15.10
C ILE A 306 -0.87 -5.26 13.77
N GLY A 307 0.14 -5.95 13.26
CA GLY A 307 0.09 -6.67 12.00
C GLY A 307 0.38 -8.16 12.19
N MET A 308 -0.25 -8.99 11.37
CA MET A 308 0.07 -10.39 11.23
C MET A 308 0.21 -10.76 9.76
N GLN A 309 1.34 -11.36 9.40
CA GLN A 309 1.62 -11.85 8.05
C GLN A 309 1.77 -13.37 8.08
N LEU A 310 1.08 -14.04 7.16
CA LEU A 310 1.11 -15.49 6.97
C LEU A 310 1.53 -15.80 5.54
N THR A 311 2.44 -16.77 5.40
CA THR A 311 3.00 -17.21 4.12
C THR A 311 2.70 -18.69 3.94
N PHE A 312 2.10 -19.07 2.81
CA PHE A 312 1.70 -20.44 2.46
C PHE A 312 2.27 -20.90 1.13
#